data_AF-A0A9N9XYV2-F1
#
_entry.id   AF-A0A9N9XYV2-F1
#
_cell.length_a   1.000
_cell.length_b   1.000
_cell.length_c   1.000
_cell.angle_alpha   90.00
_cell.angle_beta   90.00
_cell.angle_gamma   90.00
#
_symmetry.space_group_name_H-M   'P 1'
#
loop_
_entity.id
_entity.type
_entity.pdbx_description
1 polymer ?
#
loop_
_entity_poly.entity_id
_entity_poly.type
_entity_poly.pdbx_seq_one_letter_code
_entity_poly.pdbx_strand_id
1 'polypeptide(L)'
;MELVQSLSMLALHDLKALKLARAWNTIGTAARLEAARSCRGPVKAQGQEMSESSSRCYWSVHILESYFSPQYMLLNQHPFTPKYPRSAECPPPLRTCYESENTDIAQTPDVSDDGVNSSLLKIVSVWGGVVSYTQGIRWKKLEYPWEPMSRYNQLTQSVYEFEDGTAVKHLFRNTSLSERSPSEIAENLDYWRPWILMQMTHHAASAVLNHPFIHMVALRVADRRAPPRLFLQSVIDQALYHSKWVVRFIQICNDVGLDIRDPLIAQLVAATATVLWLFKFAGDTNASARAGEGFETCETYLRDASATWPHITGKSRQGGVAEGVTTTFRPSTFWKLLDPLILENIADDQSGHDSNSRASPMGDATLRITTHILHPVDEHTSTPTSATTNRPALTSTDEDEERLCFNDLLSLYASSTDLSWLQPDNGFSAPLA
;
A
#
# COMPACT_ATOMS: atom_id res chain seq x y z
N MET A 1 3.69 30.29 12.27
CA MET A 1 3.80 28.95 12.85
C MET A 1 2.52 28.58 13.57
N GLU A 2 2.14 29.28 14.65
CA GLU A 2 0.93 29.02 15.44
C GLU A 2 -0.37 28.94 14.61
N LEU A 3 -0.50 29.80 13.60
CA LEU A 3 -1.63 29.74 12.66
C LEU A 3 -1.69 28.40 11.91
N VAL A 4 -0.56 27.90 11.40
CA VAL A 4 -0.52 26.64 10.65
C VAL A 4 -0.77 25.45 11.57
N GLN A 5 -0.22 25.46 12.79
CA GLN A 5 -0.55 24.46 13.81
C GLN A 5 -2.05 24.43 14.12
N SER A 6 -2.64 25.62 14.31
CA SER A 6 -4.07 25.77 14.58
C SER A 6 -4.91 25.25 13.41
N LEU A 7 -4.51 25.53 12.16
CA LEU A 7 -5.19 25.03 10.97
C LEU A 7 -5.08 23.50 10.84
N SER A 8 -3.92 22.89 11.13
CA SER A 8 -3.76 21.43 11.13
C SER A 8 -4.68 20.77 12.16
N MET A 9 -4.76 21.31 13.37
CA MET A 9 -5.67 20.81 14.42
C MET A 9 -7.14 21.05 14.05
N LEU A 10 -7.46 22.20 13.44
CA LEU A 10 -8.80 22.52 12.97
C LEU A 10 -9.25 21.58 11.86
N ALA A 11 -8.35 21.21 10.94
CA ALA A 11 -8.64 20.24 9.89
C ALA A 11 -9.04 18.89 10.49
N LEU A 12 -8.25 18.36 11.42
CA LEU A 12 -8.58 17.10 12.12
C LEU A 12 -9.90 17.20 12.90
N HIS A 13 -10.15 18.32 13.57
CA HIS A 13 -11.43 18.56 14.24
C HIS A 13 -12.59 18.54 13.23
N ASP A 14 -12.46 19.23 12.09
CA ASP A 14 -13.50 19.28 11.08
C ASP A 14 -13.73 17.91 10.42
N LEU A 15 -12.69 17.06 10.26
CA LEU A 15 -12.85 15.66 9.86
C LEU A 15 -13.68 14.87 10.87
N LYS A 16 -13.41 15.06 12.16
CA LYS A 16 -14.14 14.41 13.25
C LYS A 16 -15.60 14.88 13.31
N ALA A 17 -15.84 16.15 13.00
CA ALA A 17 -17.15 16.78 12.98
C ALA A 17 -17.92 16.59 11.65
N LEU A 18 -17.43 15.77 10.72
CA LEU A 18 -17.99 15.58 9.37
C LEU A 18 -18.12 16.87 8.54
N LYS A 19 -17.35 17.91 8.85
CA LYS A 19 -17.28 19.16 8.08
C LYS A 19 -16.23 19.05 6.98
N LEU A 20 -16.42 18.08 6.11
CA LEU A 20 -15.43 17.58 5.15
C LEU A 20 -14.92 18.67 4.19
N ALA A 21 -15.82 19.51 3.67
CA ALA A 21 -15.46 20.65 2.83
C ALA A 21 -14.60 21.68 3.57
N ARG A 22 -14.90 21.91 4.84
CA ARG A 22 -14.15 22.85 5.69
C ARG A 22 -12.77 22.29 6.02
N ALA A 23 -12.67 20.99 6.34
CA ALA A 23 -11.40 20.31 6.54
C ALA A 23 -10.52 20.44 5.29
N TRP A 24 -11.07 20.13 4.10
CA TRP A 24 -10.35 20.24 2.84
C TRP A 24 -9.85 21.66 2.55
N ASN A 25 -10.72 22.68 2.71
CA ASN A 25 -10.33 24.08 2.55
C ASN A 25 -9.27 24.52 3.57
N THR A 26 -9.36 24.01 4.80
CA THR A 26 -8.40 24.30 5.88
C THR A 26 -7.02 23.74 5.55
N ILE A 27 -6.95 22.50 5.07
CA ILE A 27 -5.71 21.85 4.62
C ILE A 27 -5.09 22.65 3.47
N GLY A 28 -5.87 22.97 2.42
CA GLY A 28 -5.38 23.75 1.29
C GLY A 28 -4.96 25.18 1.67
N THR A 29 -5.59 25.78 2.69
CA THR A 29 -5.17 27.09 3.22
C THR A 29 -3.83 26.97 3.97
N ALA A 30 -3.68 25.95 4.82
CA ALA A 30 -2.43 25.70 5.55
C ALA A 30 -1.26 25.46 4.59
N ALA A 31 -1.48 24.67 3.53
CA ALA A 31 -0.45 24.38 2.53
C ALA A 31 -0.04 25.62 1.74
N ARG A 32 -0.99 26.45 1.31
CA ARG A 32 -0.68 27.74 0.65
C ARG A 32 0.09 28.67 1.57
N LEU A 33 -0.22 28.69 2.87
CA LEU A 33 0.54 29.47 3.84
C LEU A 33 1.98 28.97 3.96
N GLU A 34 2.21 27.66 4.05
CA GLU A 34 3.57 27.09 4.12
C GLU A 34 4.36 27.29 2.82
N ALA A 35 3.72 27.15 1.65
CA ALA A 35 4.33 27.49 0.36
C ALA A 35 4.71 28.99 0.31
N ALA A 36 3.81 29.88 0.72
CA ALA A 36 4.08 31.32 0.76
C ALA A 36 5.19 31.70 1.75
N ARG A 37 5.28 31.01 2.89
CA ARG A 37 6.39 31.18 3.86
C ARG A 37 7.72 30.79 3.24
N SER A 38 7.73 29.73 2.44
CA SER A 38 8.92 29.25 1.74
C SER A 38 9.31 30.18 0.58
N CYS A 39 8.36 30.79 -0.13
CA CYS A 39 8.61 31.80 -1.17
C CYS A 39 9.20 33.11 -0.63
N ARG A 40 8.94 33.46 0.64
CA ARG A 40 9.57 34.62 1.29
C ARG A 40 11.08 34.43 1.50
N GLY A 41 11.59 33.24 1.17
CA GLY A 41 12.98 32.84 1.25
C GLY A 41 13.44 32.72 2.70
N PRO A 42 14.59 32.05 2.94
CA PRO A 42 15.44 32.51 4.01
C PRO A 42 15.80 33.94 3.63
N VAL A 43 15.29 34.94 4.35
CA VAL A 43 15.93 36.25 4.34
C VAL A 43 17.42 35.94 4.53
N LYS A 44 18.28 36.47 3.65
CA LYS A 44 19.74 36.43 3.78
C LYS A 44 20.19 37.21 5.03
N ALA A 45 19.64 36.86 6.17
CA ALA A 45 20.05 37.19 7.51
C ALA A 45 20.53 35.85 8.12
N GLN A 46 21.83 35.60 7.95
CA GLN A 46 22.64 34.76 8.84
C GLN A 46 22.14 33.33 9.09
N GLY A 47 22.32 32.42 8.13
CA GLY A 47 22.49 30.97 8.40
C GLY A 47 21.44 30.29 9.30
N GLN A 48 20.25 30.88 9.45
CA GLN A 48 19.31 30.45 10.47
C GLN A 48 18.46 29.32 9.89
N GLU A 49 18.87 28.09 10.21
CA GLU A 49 18.11 26.89 9.89
C GLU A 49 16.68 27.04 10.42
N MET A 50 15.72 26.53 9.65
CA MET A 50 14.33 26.57 10.09
C MET A 50 14.18 25.81 11.41
N SER A 51 13.55 26.47 12.39
CA SER A 51 13.28 25.84 13.70
C SER A 51 12.57 24.49 13.56
N GLU A 52 12.87 23.56 14.47
CA GLU A 52 12.26 22.23 14.50
C GLU A 52 10.73 22.28 14.51
N SER A 53 10.15 23.19 15.28
CA SER A 53 8.69 23.39 15.33
C SER A 53 8.12 23.79 13.97
N SER A 54 8.83 24.63 13.20
CA SER A 54 8.39 25.04 11.87
C SER A 54 8.55 23.91 10.84
N SER A 55 9.59 23.08 10.93
CA SER A 55 9.71 21.85 10.14
C SER A 55 8.54 20.90 10.43
N ARG A 56 8.23 20.63 11.70
CA ARG A 56 7.09 19.80 12.10
C ARG A 56 5.76 20.32 11.56
N CYS A 57 5.55 21.64 11.53
CA CYS A 57 4.34 22.25 10.95
C CYS A 57 4.22 21.94 9.46
N TYR A 58 5.28 22.19 8.69
CA TYR A 58 5.33 21.90 7.26
C TYR A 58 4.97 20.43 6.99
N TRP A 59 5.65 19.52 7.67
CA TRP A 59 5.46 18.08 7.46
C TRP A 59 4.10 17.58 7.95
N SER A 60 3.50 18.21 8.97
CA SER A 60 2.12 17.92 9.37
C SER A 60 1.13 18.28 8.27
N VAL A 61 1.29 19.46 7.65
CA VAL A 61 0.44 19.88 6.52
C VAL A 61 0.67 18.97 5.32
N HIS A 62 1.92 18.57 5.05
CA HIS A 62 2.27 17.62 4.00
C HIS A 62 1.56 16.28 4.17
N ILE A 63 1.56 15.71 5.38
CA ILE A 63 0.80 14.49 5.68
C ILE A 63 -0.69 14.71 5.40
N LEU A 64 -1.27 15.81 5.88
CA LEU A 64 -2.70 16.10 5.65
C LEU A 64 -3.01 16.26 4.15
N GLU A 65 -2.17 16.94 3.37
CA GLU A 65 -2.34 17.03 1.92
C GLU A 65 -2.27 15.65 1.26
N SER A 66 -1.26 14.85 1.58
CA SER A 66 -1.05 13.52 0.97
C SER A 66 -2.20 12.55 1.25
N TYR A 67 -2.80 12.61 2.45
CA TYR A 67 -3.88 11.68 2.81
C TYR A 67 -5.25 12.20 2.46
N PHE A 68 -5.50 13.52 2.50
CA PHE A 68 -6.86 14.06 2.45
C PHE A 68 -7.10 15.06 1.31
N SER A 69 -6.04 15.52 0.64
CA SER A 69 -6.11 16.39 -0.54
C SER A 69 -5.04 16.11 -1.61
N PRO A 70 -4.80 14.85 -2.03
CA PRO A 70 -3.68 14.48 -2.90
C PRO A 70 -3.79 15.00 -4.34
N GLN A 71 -4.94 15.58 -4.72
CA GLN A 71 -5.11 16.28 -6.00
C GLN A 71 -4.23 17.53 -6.13
N TYR A 72 -3.97 18.17 -5.00
CA TYR A 72 -3.34 19.48 -4.92
C TYR A 72 -2.19 19.41 -3.90
N MET A 73 -1.27 18.46 -4.07
CA MET A 73 -0.06 18.37 -3.23
C MET A 73 0.89 19.52 -3.57
N LEU A 74 0.53 20.73 -3.15
CA LEU A 74 1.26 21.95 -3.41
C LEU A 74 2.67 21.85 -2.85
N LEU A 75 2.81 21.23 -1.67
CA LEU A 75 4.09 21.07 -0.99
C LEU A 75 5.02 20.09 -1.71
N ASN A 76 4.51 19.06 -2.40
CA ASN A 76 5.34 18.16 -3.23
C ASN A 76 5.90 18.83 -4.48
N GLN A 77 5.24 19.87 -4.99
CA GLN A 77 5.67 20.60 -6.19
C GLN A 77 6.58 21.79 -5.86
N HIS A 78 6.77 22.07 -4.57
CA HIS A 78 7.51 23.24 -4.11
C HIS A 78 9.02 22.98 -4.15
N PRO A 79 9.85 23.92 -4.64
CA PRO A 79 11.30 23.69 -4.81
C PRO A 79 12.09 23.66 -3.49
N PHE A 80 11.48 24.13 -2.40
CA PHE A 80 12.08 24.11 -1.07
C PHE A 80 11.38 23.07 -0.19
N THR A 81 12.16 22.09 0.25
CA THR A 81 11.75 21.08 1.23
C THR A 81 12.58 21.28 2.51
N PRO A 82 11.94 21.52 3.66
CA PRO A 82 12.57 21.50 4.97
C PRO A 82 13.38 20.24 5.29
N LYS A 83 14.34 20.35 6.22
CA LYS A 83 14.90 19.17 6.89
C LYS A 83 13.79 18.37 7.58
N TYR A 84 13.93 17.05 7.60
CA TYR A 84 13.03 16.16 8.33
C TYR A 84 13.04 16.49 9.84
N PRO A 85 11.90 16.33 10.53
CA PRO A 85 11.84 16.55 11.97
C PRO A 85 12.64 15.45 12.68
N ARG A 86 13.17 15.77 13.87
CA ARG A 86 13.92 14.78 14.67
C ARG A 86 13.06 13.55 14.94
N SER A 87 13.69 12.38 14.83
CA SER A 87 13.09 11.09 15.14
C SER A 87 13.34 10.72 16.59
N ALA A 88 12.40 10.01 17.21
CA ALA A 88 12.70 9.28 18.44
C ALA A 88 13.75 8.19 18.15
N GLU A 89 14.56 7.87 19.15
CA GLU A 89 15.53 6.79 19.02
C GLU A 89 14.81 5.46 18.81
N CYS A 90 15.41 4.59 17.99
CA CYS A 90 14.92 3.22 17.84
C CYS A 90 15.07 2.52 19.20
N PRO A 91 13.99 1.92 19.74
CA PRO A 91 14.06 1.14 20.95
C PRO A 91 15.14 0.06 20.83
N PRO A 92 15.87 -0.24 21.92
CA PRO A 92 16.92 -1.25 21.88
C PRO A 92 16.40 -2.57 21.33
N PRO A 93 17.23 -3.30 20.57
CA PRO A 93 16.87 -4.60 20.03
C PRO A 93 16.64 -5.59 21.18
N LEU A 94 15.65 -6.47 21.02
CA LEU A 94 15.46 -7.59 21.95
C LEU A 94 16.63 -8.57 21.78
N ARG A 95 17.14 -9.09 22.90
CA ARG A 95 18.34 -9.96 22.94
C ARG A 95 18.22 -11.22 22.06
N THR A 96 16.99 -11.64 21.75
CA THR A 96 16.66 -12.80 20.93
C THR A 96 16.93 -12.62 19.43
N CYS A 97 17.09 -11.39 18.93
CA CYS A 97 17.13 -11.15 17.48
C CYS A 97 18.53 -11.22 16.83
N TYR A 98 19.60 -11.30 17.63
CA TYR A 98 20.98 -11.39 17.10
C TYR A 98 21.56 -12.81 17.09
N GLU A 99 20.89 -13.80 17.69
CA GLU A 99 21.44 -15.15 17.80
C GLU A 99 21.02 -16.08 16.65
N SER A 100 20.10 -15.66 15.78
CA SER A 100 19.67 -16.46 14.63
C SER A 100 20.18 -15.86 13.31
N GLU A 101 21.29 -16.43 12.86
CA GLU A 101 21.66 -16.65 11.46
C GLU A 101 21.26 -15.53 10.47
N ASN A 102 22.20 -14.61 10.20
CA ASN A 102 22.41 -13.95 8.90
C ASN A 102 23.61 -13.00 8.98
N THR A 103 24.81 -13.57 8.99
CA THR A 103 26.08 -12.83 8.85
C THR A 103 26.32 -12.29 7.44
N ASP A 104 25.47 -12.61 6.46
CA ASP A 104 25.76 -12.34 5.04
C ASP A 104 25.18 -11.00 4.52
N ILE A 105 24.25 -10.36 5.23
CA ILE A 105 23.76 -8.99 4.91
C ILE A 105 24.41 -7.93 5.84
N ALA A 106 25.13 -8.38 6.86
CA ALA A 106 25.62 -7.57 7.98
C ALA A 106 26.78 -6.59 7.64
N GLN A 107 27.13 -6.41 6.36
CA GLN A 107 28.20 -5.51 5.92
C GLN A 107 27.77 -4.49 4.85
N THR A 108 26.47 -4.29 4.65
CA THR A 108 26.04 -3.09 3.92
C THR A 108 26.34 -1.88 4.84
N PRO A 109 27.14 -0.89 4.40
CA PRO A 109 27.40 0.29 5.20
C PRO A 109 26.06 0.93 5.55
N ASP A 110 25.86 1.24 6.83
CA ASP A 110 24.62 1.83 7.33
C ASP A 110 24.31 3.07 6.46
N VAL A 111 23.23 2.99 5.69
CA VAL A 111 22.68 4.16 4.99
C VAL A 111 22.50 5.23 6.07
N SER A 112 22.89 6.47 5.79
CA SER A 112 22.71 7.60 6.71
C SER A 112 21.30 7.54 7.32
N ASP A 113 21.21 7.18 8.59
CA ASP A 113 19.93 7.05 9.26
C ASP A 113 19.40 8.43 9.62
N ASP A 114 18.54 8.95 8.76
CA ASP A 114 17.77 10.18 9.02
C ASP A 114 16.63 9.95 10.03
N GLY A 115 16.44 8.71 10.50
CA GLY A 115 15.47 8.26 11.49
C GLY A 115 14.07 8.00 10.93
N VAL A 116 13.25 7.33 11.73
CA VAL A 116 11.91 6.85 11.34
C VAL A 116 10.97 7.92 10.78
N ASN A 117 11.05 9.18 11.26
CA ASN A 117 10.22 10.25 10.73
C ASN A 117 10.61 10.62 9.29
N SER A 118 11.89 10.57 8.92
CA SER A 118 12.34 10.78 7.54
C SER A 118 11.77 9.70 6.64
N SER A 119 11.93 8.43 7.00
CA SER A 119 11.36 7.29 6.27
C SER A 119 9.84 7.37 6.14
N LEU A 120 9.13 7.69 7.21
CA LEU A 120 7.68 7.94 7.19
C LEU A 120 7.30 9.01 6.16
N LEU A 121 7.98 10.16 6.19
CA LEU A 121 7.63 11.29 5.32
C LEU A 121 7.95 11.03 3.84
N LYS A 122 9.01 10.25 3.57
CA LYS A 122 9.31 9.75 2.22
C LYS A 122 8.16 8.87 1.70
N ILE A 123 7.72 7.86 2.47
CA ILE A 123 6.64 6.98 2.02
C ILE A 123 5.26 7.66 1.98
N VAL A 124 4.99 8.63 2.86
CA VAL A 124 3.79 9.50 2.77
C VAL A 124 3.74 10.25 1.44
N SER A 125 4.89 10.68 0.92
CA SER A 125 4.99 11.36 -0.37
C SER A 125 4.67 10.40 -1.53
N VAL A 126 5.17 9.17 -1.45
CA VAL A 126 4.84 8.09 -2.41
C VAL A 126 3.34 7.79 -2.39
N TRP A 127 2.74 7.64 -1.20
CA TRP A 127 1.30 7.44 -1.03
C TRP A 127 0.48 8.53 -1.71
N GLY A 128 0.80 9.82 -1.45
CA GLY A 128 0.13 10.93 -2.13
C GLY A 128 0.26 10.84 -3.66
N GLY A 129 1.41 10.41 -4.17
CA GLY A 129 1.65 10.12 -5.58
C GLY A 129 0.78 8.98 -6.13
N VAL A 130 0.64 7.88 -5.40
CA VAL A 130 -0.21 6.73 -5.76
C VAL A 130 -1.68 7.15 -5.82
N VAL A 131 -2.16 7.89 -4.81
CA VAL A 131 -3.55 8.37 -4.83
C VAL A 131 -3.77 9.33 -6.01
N SER A 132 -2.87 10.29 -6.22
CA SER A 132 -2.95 11.20 -7.37
C SER A 132 -2.97 10.47 -8.72
N TYR A 133 -2.20 9.38 -8.83
CA TYR A 133 -2.20 8.50 -9.99
C TYR A 133 -3.55 7.81 -10.21
N THR A 134 -4.12 7.18 -9.18
CA THR A 134 -5.44 6.52 -9.27
C THR A 134 -6.55 7.50 -9.64
N GLN A 135 -6.52 8.71 -9.09
CA GLN A 135 -7.45 9.79 -9.43
C GLN A 135 -7.26 10.27 -10.88
N GLY A 136 -6.02 10.39 -11.36
CA GLY A 136 -5.73 10.68 -12.76
C GLY A 136 -6.41 9.68 -13.71
N ILE A 137 -6.32 8.38 -13.41
CA ILE A 137 -6.99 7.32 -14.17
C ILE A 137 -8.51 7.48 -14.13
N ARG A 138 -9.07 7.79 -12.96
CA ARG A 138 -10.50 8.09 -12.79
C ARG A 138 -10.95 9.24 -13.72
N TRP A 139 -10.13 10.29 -13.85
CA TRP A 139 -10.35 11.39 -14.81
C TRP A 139 -9.79 11.12 -16.21
N LYS A 140 -9.69 9.84 -16.61
CA LYS A 140 -9.34 9.41 -17.96
C LYS A 140 -7.94 9.83 -18.43
N LYS A 141 -7.01 10.10 -17.51
CA LYS A 141 -5.57 10.16 -17.81
C LYS A 141 -5.03 8.73 -17.86
N LEU A 142 -5.33 8.05 -18.95
CA LEU A 142 -5.02 6.62 -19.13
C LEU A 142 -3.62 6.44 -19.71
N GLU A 143 -2.88 5.47 -19.20
CA GLU A 143 -1.54 5.11 -19.66
C GLU A 143 -1.42 3.60 -19.92
N TYR A 144 -0.22 3.16 -20.29
CA TYR A 144 0.19 1.76 -20.31
C TYR A 144 1.17 1.54 -19.17
N PRO A 145 0.75 0.93 -18.04
CA PRO A 145 1.59 0.81 -16.86
C PRO A 145 2.94 0.11 -17.09
N TRP A 146 2.99 -0.82 -18.04
CA TRP A 146 4.20 -1.58 -18.39
C TRP A 146 5.19 -0.80 -19.27
N GLU A 147 4.84 0.39 -19.76
CA GLU A 147 5.79 1.24 -20.50
C GLU A 147 6.85 1.81 -19.54
N PRO A 148 8.15 1.84 -19.90
CA PRO A 148 9.21 2.27 -18.98
C PRO A 148 9.01 3.65 -18.36
N MET A 149 8.41 4.58 -19.11
CA MET A 149 8.18 5.96 -18.68
C MET A 149 6.79 6.20 -18.06
N SER A 150 6.02 5.14 -17.80
CA SER A 150 4.71 5.24 -17.17
C SER A 150 4.80 5.84 -15.77
N ARG A 151 3.73 6.50 -15.33
CA ARG A 151 3.63 7.00 -13.95
C ARG A 151 3.63 5.83 -12.96
N TYR A 152 3.03 4.70 -13.32
CA TYR A 152 3.13 3.46 -12.57
C TYR A 152 4.59 3.06 -12.28
N ASN A 153 5.44 2.98 -13.30
CA ASN A 153 6.84 2.57 -13.11
C ASN A 153 7.65 3.58 -12.30
N GLN A 154 7.39 4.88 -12.48
CA GLN A 154 8.00 5.92 -11.64
C GLN A 154 7.60 5.78 -10.16
N LEU A 155 6.34 5.46 -9.87
CA LEU A 155 5.88 5.23 -8.50
C LEU A 155 6.46 3.95 -7.90
N THR A 156 6.51 2.87 -8.68
CA THR A 156 7.17 1.62 -8.28
C THR A 156 8.64 1.87 -7.94
N GLN A 157 9.34 2.63 -8.77
CA GLN A 157 10.72 3.03 -8.47
C GLN A 157 10.81 3.85 -7.18
N SER A 158 9.90 4.80 -6.93
CA SER A 158 9.89 5.56 -5.67
C SER A 158 9.64 4.68 -4.43
N VAL A 159 8.92 3.56 -4.56
CA VAL A 159 8.80 2.55 -3.49
C VAL A 159 10.16 1.87 -3.25
N TYR A 160 10.86 1.45 -4.31
CA TYR A 160 12.19 0.84 -4.17
C TYR A 160 13.23 1.81 -3.60
N GLU A 161 13.22 3.07 -4.01
CA GLU A 161 14.08 4.12 -3.44
C GLU A 161 13.77 4.36 -1.96
N PHE A 162 12.52 4.20 -1.54
CA PHE A 162 12.15 4.23 -0.13
C PHE A 162 12.70 3.00 0.62
N GLU A 163 12.59 1.80 0.07
CA GLU A 163 13.12 0.57 0.68
C GLU A 163 14.65 0.64 0.81
N ASP A 164 15.35 1.01 -0.26
CA ASP A 164 16.80 1.20 -0.31
C ASP A 164 17.26 2.28 0.68
N GLY A 165 16.51 3.38 0.79
CA GLY A 165 16.82 4.48 1.69
C GLY A 165 16.38 4.28 3.15
N THR A 166 15.76 3.15 3.51
CA THR A 166 15.29 2.89 4.88
C THR A 166 16.36 2.14 5.67
N ALA A 167 16.83 2.75 6.76
CA ALA A 167 17.84 2.15 7.62
C ALA A 167 17.40 0.77 8.14
N VAL A 168 18.34 -0.18 8.15
CA VAL A 168 18.10 -1.59 8.43
C VAL A 168 17.41 -1.80 9.79
N LYS A 169 17.72 -0.99 10.80
CA LYS A 169 17.08 -1.07 12.12
C LYS A 169 15.58 -0.77 12.13
N HIS A 170 15.06 -0.08 11.12
CA HIS A 170 13.63 0.24 10.99
C HIS A 170 12.84 -0.83 10.22
N LEU A 171 13.50 -1.87 9.70
CA LEU A 171 12.83 -2.99 9.05
C LEU A 171 12.04 -3.83 10.06
N PHE A 172 10.90 -4.38 9.63
CA PHE A 172 9.99 -5.19 10.46
C PHE A 172 10.73 -6.19 11.37
N ARG A 173 11.54 -7.07 10.77
CA ARG A 173 12.29 -8.13 11.46
C ARG A 173 13.23 -7.61 12.55
N ASN A 174 13.75 -6.39 12.39
CA ASN A 174 14.78 -5.84 13.28
C ASN A 174 14.19 -5.00 14.43
N THR A 175 12.92 -4.62 14.31
CA THR A 175 12.20 -3.93 15.39
C THR A 175 11.55 -4.89 16.37
N SER A 176 11.22 -6.11 15.93
CA SER A 176 10.61 -7.18 16.75
C SER A 176 9.32 -6.73 17.44
N LEU A 177 8.52 -5.87 16.80
CA LEU A 177 7.30 -5.30 17.39
C LEU A 177 6.41 -6.37 18.03
N SER A 178 6.20 -7.52 17.34
CA SER A 178 5.34 -8.61 17.82
C SER A 178 5.85 -9.32 19.08
N GLU A 179 7.12 -9.15 19.43
CA GLU A 179 7.76 -9.78 20.59
C GLU A 179 7.85 -8.82 21.79
N ARG A 180 7.50 -7.54 21.61
CA ARG A 180 7.62 -6.52 22.65
C ARG A 180 6.42 -6.52 23.58
N SER A 181 6.69 -6.21 24.85
CA SER A 181 5.64 -6.12 25.87
C SER A 181 4.80 -4.83 25.71
N PRO A 182 3.50 -4.85 26.07
CA PRO A 182 2.66 -3.65 26.00
C PRO A 182 3.21 -2.44 26.78
N SER A 183 3.89 -2.67 27.92
CA SER A 183 4.53 -1.61 28.71
C SER A 183 5.66 -0.93 27.95
N GLU A 184 6.49 -1.72 27.26
CA GLU A 184 7.61 -1.21 26.48
C GLU A 184 7.16 -0.43 25.24
N ILE A 185 6.08 -0.88 24.61
CA ILE A 185 5.42 -0.13 23.53
C ILE A 185 4.88 1.20 24.06
N ALA A 186 4.23 1.20 25.22
CA ALA A 186 3.68 2.41 25.84
C ALA A 186 4.77 3.44 26.21
N GLU A 187 5.95 2.99 26.63
CA GLU A 187 7.10 3.85 26.94
C GLU A 187 7.71 4.52 25.69
N ASN A 188 7.56 3.90 24.51
CA ASN A 188 8.23 4.31 23.28
C ASN A 188 7.26 4.69 22.14
N LEU A 189 6.08 5.21 22.48
CA LEU A 189 5.04 5.55 21.50
C LEU A 189 5.51 6.58 20.45
N ASP A 190 6.43 7.47 20.81
CA ASP A 190 7.01 8.46 19.89
C ASP A 190 7.82 7.82 18.76
N TYR A 191 8.27 6.57 18.93
CA TYR A 191 8.86 5.75 17.88
C TYR A 191 7.82 4.86 17.21
N TRP A 192 7.01 4.13 17.98
CA TRP A 192 6.10 3.12 17.43
C TRP A 192 4.99 3.69 16.55
N ARG A 193 4.48 4.89 16.86
CA ARG A 193 3.44 5.56 16.06
C ARG A 193 3.92 5.93 14.66
N PRO A 194 5.02 6.69 14.48
CA PRO A 194 5.51 6.96 13.14
C PRO A 194 6.00 5.69 12.43
N TRP A 195 6.55 4.73 13.16
CA TRP A 195 6.99 3.46 12.60
C TRP A 195 5.82 2.63 12.02
N ILE A 196 4.74 2.45 12.79
CA ILE A 196 3.59 1.67 12.31
C ILE A 196 2.89 2.39 11.15
N LEU A 197 2.78 3.72 11.21
CA LEU A 197 2.24 4.49 10.10
C LEU A 197 3.12 4.33 8.86
N MET A 198 4.45 4.35 8.98
CA MET A 198 5.38 4.14 7.88
C MET A 198 5.15 2.77 7.23
N GLN A 199 5.11 1.70 8.02
CA GLN A 199 4.89 0.33 7.52
C GLN A 199 3.51 0.18 6.86
N MET A 200 2.45 0.64 7.52
CA MET A 200 1.09 0.61 6.96
C MET A 200 0.99 1.38 5.65
N THR A 201 1.65 2.53 5.56
CA THR A 201 1.65 3.39 4.35
C THR A 201 2.42 2.73 3.22
N HIS A 202 3.56 2.12 3.51
CA HIS A 202 4.33 1.37 2.52
C HIS A 202 3.48 0.27 1.89
N HIS A 203 2.92 -0.63 2.71
CA HIS A 203 2.14 -1.73 2.19
C HIS A 203 0.84 -1.28 1.52
N ALA A 204 0.12 -0.31 2.08
CA ALA A 204 -1.08 0.21 1.44
C ALA A 204 -0.78 0.92 0.10
N ALA A 205 0.31 1.69 0.00
CA ALA A 205 0.71 2.32 -1.26
C ALA A 205 0.99 1.27 -2.35
N SER A 206 1.78 0.25 -2.02
CA SER A 206 2.09 -0.84 -2.95
C SER A 206 0.85 -1.65 -3.33
N ALA A 207 -0.05 -1.93 -2.38
CA ALA A 207 -1.31 -2.63 -2.66
C ALA A 207 -2.24 -1.82 -3.59
N VAL A 208 -2.39 -0.52 -3.35
CA VAL A 208 -3.25 0.37 -4.15
C VAL A 208 -2.64 0.64 -5.53
N LEU A 209 -1.33 0.82 -5.63
CA LEU A 209 -0.64 0.98 -6.91
C LEU A 209 -0.85 -0.25 -7.82
N ASN A 210 -0.89 -1.44 -7.22
CA ASN A 210 -1.13 -2.71 -7.88
C ASN A 210 -2.61 -3.15 -7.87
N HIS A 211 -3.55 -2.25 -7.57
CA HIS A 211 -4.92 -2.66 -7.31
C HIS A 211 -5.59 -3.33 -8.55
N PRO A 212 -6.13 -4.56 -8.43
CA PRO A 212 -6.72 -5.32 -9.56
C PRO A 212 -7.78 -4.57 -10.36
N PHE A 213 -8.71 -3.88 -9.67
CA PHE A 213 -9.70 -3.00 -10.31
C PHE A 213 -9.05 -1.94 -11.22
N ILE A 214 -7.92 -1.34 -10.83
CA ILE A 214 -7.26 -0.32 -11.62
C ILE A 214 -6.76 -0.91 -12.93
N HIS A 215 -6.01 -2.00 -12.84
CA HIS A 215 -5.32 -2.60 -13.99
C HIS A 215 -6.22 -3.42 -14.91
N MET A 216 -7.26 -4.06 -14.39
CA MET A 216 -8.14 -4.93 -15.17
C MET A 216 -9.46 -4.28 -15.59
N VAL A 217 -9.88 -3.22 -14.90
CA VAL A 217 -11.17 -2.54 -15.18
C VAL A 217 -10.96 -1.08 -15.54
N ALA A 218 -10.33 -0.27 -14.69
CA ALA A 218 -10.27 1.18 -14.87
C ALA A 218 -9.41 1.61 -16.09
N LEU A 219 -8.29 0.93 -16.31
CA LEU A 219 -7.38 1.17 -17.44
C LEU A 219 -7.83 0.47 -18.74
N ARG A 220 -8.91 -0.33 -18.69
CA ARG A 220 -9.44 -1.02 -19.86
C ARG A 220 -10.10 -0.03 -20.80
N VAL A 221 -9.71 -0.07 -22.07
CA VAL A 221 -10.30 0.75 -23.15
C VAL A 221 -10.72 -0.18 -24.27
N ALA A 222 -11.90 0.08 -24.86
CA ALA A 222 -12.54 -0.79 -25.86
C ALA A 222 -11.68 -1.09 -27.10
N ASP A 223 -10.66 -0.26 -27.38
CA ASP A 223 -9.77 -0.40 -28.55
C ASP A 223 -8.29 -0.60 -28.18
N ARG A 224 -7.97 -0.91 -26.91
CA ARG A 224 -6.59 -1.15 -26.47
C ARG A 224 -6.27 -2.63 -26.39
N ARG A 225 -5.00 -2.97 -26.65
CA ARG A 225 -4.47 -4.32 -26.42
C ARG A 225 -4.64 -4.70 -24.96
N ALA A 226 -4.96 -5.96 -24.72
CA ALA A 226 -4.98 -6.50 -23.37
C ALA A 226 -3.60 -6.32 -22.70
N PRO A 227 -3.55 -6.02 -21.40
CA PRO A 227 -2.28 -5.96 -20.68
C PRO A 227 -1.48 -7.27 -20.79
N PRO A 228 -0.13 -7.20 -20.79
CA PRO A 228 0.71 -8.40 -20.78
C PRO A 228 0.38 -9.30 -19.59
N ARG A 229 0.31 -10.62 -19.82
CA ARG A 229 -0.09 -11.60 -18.78
C ARG A 229 0.88 -11.63 -17.59
N LEU A 230 2.19 -11.54 -17.85
CA LEU A 230 3.23 -11.47 -16.80
C LEU A 230 3.04 -10.24 -15.91
N PHE A 231 2.77 -9.09 -16.53
CA PHE A 231 2.48 -7.85 -15.82
C PHE A 231 1.26 -8.01 -14.91
N LEU A 232 0.16 -8.55 -15.43
CA LEU A 232 -1.05 -8.73 -14.62
C LEU A 232 -0.86 -9.74 -13.48
N GLN A 233 -0.09 -10.81 -13.69
CA GLN A 233 0.25 -11.76 -12.61
C GLN A 233 1.00 -11.03 -11.49
N SER A 234 2.04 -10.27 -11.85
CA SER A 234 2.83 -9.50 -10.89
C SER A 234 1.97 -8.50 -10.11
N VAL A 235 1.08 -7.76 -10.79
CA VAL A 235 0.14 -6.82 -10.16
C VAL A 235 -0.74 -7.53 -9.12
N ILE A 236 -1.29 -8.70 -9.45
CA ILE A 236 -2.14 -9.47 -8.54
C ILE A 236 -1.36 -9.94 -7.31
N ASP A 237 -0.16 -10.50 -7.53
CA ASP A 237 0.68 -11.03 -6.47
C ASP A 237 1.10 -9.92 -5.49
N GLN A 238 1.52 -8.77 -6.03
CA GLN A 238 1.88 -7.59 -5.24
C GLN A 238 0.68 -7.05 -4.44
N ALA A 239 -0.49 -6.91 -5.08
CA ALA A 239 -1.68 -6.42 -4.39
C ALA A 239 -2.07 -7.33 -3.20
N LEU A 240 -2.09 -8.64 -3.42
CA LEU A 240 -2.41 -9.61 -2.37
C LEU A 240 -1.36 -9.65 -1.26
N TYR A 241 -0.08 -9.67 -1.62
CA TYR A 241 1.03 -9.70 -0.67
C TYR A 241 0.98 -8.50 0.28
N HIS A 242 0.91 -7.29 -0.28
CA HIS A 242 0.90 -6.09 0.54
C HIS A 242 -0.41 -5.92 1.32
N SER A 243 -1.55 -6.37 0.78
CA SER A 243 -2.82 -6.33 1.53
C SER A 243 -2.80 -7.23 2.77
N LYS A 244 -2.17 -8.40 2.67
CA LYS A 244 -2.00 -9.31 3.81
C LYS A 244 -1.13 -8.69 4.91
N TRP A 245 -0.12 -7.92 4.55
CA TRP A 245 0.72 -7.21 5.51
C TRP A 245 -0.06 -6.14 6.28
N VAL A 246 -0.93 -5.37 5.62
CA VAL A 246 -1.80 -4.40 6.30
C VAL A 246 -2.68 -5.11 7.35
N VAL A 247 -3.30 -6.24 7.00
CA VAL A 247 -4.07 -7.08 7.94
C VAL A 247 -3.18 -7.57 9.09
N ARG A 248 -1.97 -8.05 8.77
CA ARG A 248 -1.03 -8.56 9.76
C ARG A 248 -0.62 -7.49 10.76
N PHE A 249 -0.40 -6.25 10.32
CA PHE A 249 -0.09 -5.14 11.21
C PHE A 249 -1.25 -4.78 12.13
N ILE A 250 -2.50 -4.83 11.65
CA ILE A 250 -3.68 -4.66 12.53
C ILE A 250 -3.66 -5.70 13.65
N GLN A 251 -3.44 -6.99 13.30
CA GLN A 251 -3.38 -8.08 14.27
C GLN A 251 -2.26 -7.88 15.28
N ILE A 252 -1.03 -7.61 14.80
CA ILE A 252 0.12 -7.37 15.67
C ILE A 252 -0.14 -6.20 16.63
N CYS A 253 -0.70 -5.09 16.15
CA CYS A 253 -1.01 -3.95 17.01
C CYS A 253 -2.04 -4.29 18.09
N ASN A 254 -3.05 -5.09 17.74
CA ASN A 254 -4.03 -5.57 18.73
C ASN A 254 -3.36 -6.48 19.76
N ASP A 255 -2.49 -7.40 19.33
CA ASP A 255 -1.80 -8.36 20.20
C ASP A 255 -0.89 -7.66 21.21
N VAL A 256 -0.18 -6.60 20.79
CA VAL A 256 0.72 -5.84 21.67
C VAL A 256 0.05 -4.64 22.36
N GLY A 257 -1.25 -4.44 22.15
CA GLY A 257 -2.03 -3.37 22.78
C GLY A 257 -1.71 -1.96 22.26
N LEU A 258 -1.19 -1.82 21.04
CA LEU A 258 -0.96 -0.52 20.40
C LEU A 258 -2.24 -0.01 19.73
N ASP A 259 -2.83 1.05 20.27
CA ASP A 259 -4.01 1.67 19.66
C ASP A 259 -3.65 2.43 18.37
N ILE A 260 -4.11 1.88 17.25
CA ILE A 260 -3.91 2.41 15.90
C ILE A 260 -5.19 2.97 15.27
N ARG A 261 -6.21 3.36 16.07
CA ARG A 261 -7.46 4.00 15.57
C ARG A 261 -7.25 5.45 15.13
N ASP A 262 -6.33 5.62 14.20
CA ASP A 262 -5.90 6.87 13.57
C ASP A 262 -6.62 7.07 12.22
N PRO A 263 -7.03 8.30 11.85
CA PRO A 263 -7.79 8.51 10.63
C PRO A 263 -6.95 8.27 9.38
N LEU A 264 -5.63 8.45 9.43
CA LEU A 264 -4.73 8.15 8.31
C LEU A 264 -4.67 6.63 8.08
N ILE A 265 -4.47 5.86 9.14
CA ILE A 265 -4.45 4.39 9.07
C ILE A 265 -5.80 3.85 8.59
N ALA A 266 -6.91 4.41 9.07
CA ALA A 266 -8.24 4.04 8.60
C ALA A 266 -8.45 4.26 7.09
N GLN A 267 -7.87 5.31 6.50
CA GLN A 267 -7.89 5.49 5.04
C GLN A 267 -7.11 4.39 4.31
N LEU A 268 -5.91 4.06 4.80
CA LEU A 268 -5.06 3.01 4.23
C LEU A 268 -5.75 1.64 4.27
N VAL A 269 -6.35 1.30 5.41
CA VAL A 269 -7.08 0.04 5.60
C VAL A 269 -8.30 -0.03 4.68
N ALA A 270 -9.07 1.05 4.57
CA ALA A 270 -10.22 1.12 3.66
C ALA A 270 -9.83 0.88 2.20
N ALA A 271 -8.77 1.57 1.73
CA ALA A 271 -8.29 1.43 0.36
C ALA A 271 -7.68 0.05 0.07
N THR A 272 -7.10 -0.59 1.08
CA THR A 272 -6.50 -1.94 0.94
C THR A 272 -7.57 -3.03 1.03
N ALA A 273 -8.60 -2.85 1.86
CA ALA A 273 -9.68 -3.82 2.04
C ALA A 273 -10.44 -4.11 0.74
N THR A 274 -10.47 -3.18 -0.21
CA THR A 274 -11.09 -3.40 -1.53
C THR A 274 -10.37 -4.46 -2.36
N VAL A 275 -9.06 -4.66 -2.16
CA VAL A 275 -8.30 -5.74 -2.78
C VAL A 275 -8.79 -7.09 -2.23
N LEU A 276 -8.82 -7.22 -0.90
CA LEU A 276 -9.27 -8.44 -0.23
C LEU A 276 -10.73 -8.76 -0.56
N TRP A 277 -11.58 -7.74 -0.64
CA TRP A 277 -12.97 -7.90 -1.07
C TRP A 277 -13.09 -8.48 -2.48
N LEU A 278 -12.21 -8.11 -3.41
CA LEU A 278 -12.21 -8.74 -4.74
C LEU A 278 -11.83 -10.22 -4.61
N PHE A 279 -10.73 -10.52 -3.93
CA PHE A 279 -10.21 -11.88 -3.88
C PHE A 279 -11.04 -12.86 -3.05
N LYS A 280 -11.95 -12.40 -2.18
CA LYS A 280 -12.91 -13.28 -1.49
C LYS A 280 -13.89 -13.99 -2.44
N PHE A 281 -13.92 -13.60 -3.71
CA PHE A 281 -14.69 -14.25 -4.77
C PHE A 281 -13.81 -14.97 -5.81
N ALA A 282 -12.52 -15.17 -5.51
CA ALA A 282 -11.62 -15.92 -6.37
C ALA A 282 -12.03 -17.40 -6.45
N GLY A 283 -11.72 -18.05 -7.58
CA GLY A 283 -12.00 -19.48 -7.77
C GLY A 283 -11.12 -20.42 -6.92
N ASP A 284 -9.95 -19.95 -6.51
CA ASP A 284 -9.12 -20.65 -5.53
C ASP A 284 -9.75 -20.51 -4.14
N THR A 285 -10.27 -21.63 -3.62
CA THR A 285 -10.96 -21.70 -2.34
C THR A 285 -10.10 -21.29 -1.14
N ASN A 286 -8.80 -21.59 -1.14
CA ASN A 286 -7.91 -21.22 -0.05
C ASN A 286 -7.63 -19.72 -0.08
N ALA A 287 -7.27 -19.19 -1.24
CA ALA A 287 -7.04 -17.77 -1.41
C ALA A 287 -8.30 -16.94 -1.12
N SER A 288 -9.46 -17.45 -1.53
CA SER A 288 -10.77 -16.85 -1.27
C SER A 288 -11.09 -16.81 0.23
N ALA A 289 -10.94 -17.94 0.95
CA ALA A 289 -11.16 -17.99 2.39
C ALA A 289 -10.25 -17.02 3.15
N ARG A 290 -8.95 -17.02 2.85
CA ARG A 290 -7.96 -16.12 3.49
C ARG A 290 -8.22 -14.66 3.17
N ALA A 291 -8.66 -14.34 1.95
CA ALA A 291 -9.06 -12.98 1.60
C ALA A 291 -10.33 -12.56 2.35
N GLY A 292 -11.27 -13.48 2.57
CA GLY A 292 -12.45 -13.29 3.41
C GLY A 292 -12.09 -12.94 4.86
N GLU A 293 -11.28 -13.75 5.52
CA GLU A 293 -10.83 -13.52 6.91
C GLU A 293 -10.07 -12.19 7.05
N GLY A 294 -9.18 -11.89 6.10
CA GLY A 294 -8.45 -10.62 6.10
C GLY A 294 -9.38 -9.43 5.89
N PHE A 295 -10.38 -9.57 5.01
CA PHE A 295 -11.39 -8.55 4.78
C PHE A 295 -12.25 -8.29 6.04
N GLU A 296 -12.67 -9.34 6.75
CA GLU A 296 -13.41 -9.22 8.01
C GLU A 296 -12.59 -8.53 9.12
N THR A 297 -11.28 -8.80 9.15
CA THR A 297 -10.35 -8.09 10.04
C THR A 297 -10.33 -6.59 9.74
N CYS A 298 -10.23 -6.22 8.46
CA CYS A 298 -10.29 -4.82 8.04
C CYS A 298 -11.65 -4.17 8.36
N GLU A 299 -12.78 -4.86 8.13
CA GLU A 299 -14.11 -4.34 8.44
C GLU A 299 -14.29 -4.07 9.94
N THR A 300 -13.83 -5.00 10.78
CA THR A 300 -13.88 -4.85 12.23
C THR A 300 -13.08 -3.63 12.67
N TYR A 301 -11.84 -3.50 12.18
CA TYR A 301 -11.01 -2.33 12.46
C TYR A 301 -11.67 -1.02 12.00
N LEU A 302 -12.21 -0.97 10.78
CA LEU A 302 -12.86 0.24 10.24
C LEU A 302 -14.11 0.64 11.02
N ARG A 303 -14.91 -0.34 11.44
CA ARG A 303 -16.07 -0.11 12.32
C ARG A 303 -15.62 0.53 13.64
N ASP A 304 -14.58 0.00 14.26
CA ASP A 304 -14.10 0.50 15.54
C ASP A 304 -13.45 1.89 15.41
N ALA A 305 -12.69 2.13 14.33
CA ALA A 305 -12.13 3.44 14.01
C ALA A 305 -13.22 4.49 13.72
N SER A 306 -14.35 4.10 13.11
CA SER A 306 -15.45 5.00 12.78
C SER A 306 -16.15 5.61 14.00
N ALA A 307 -16.06 4.96 15.16
CA ALA A 307 -16.56 5.51 16.42
C ALA A 307 -15.83 6.81 16.82
N THR A 308 -14.53 6.90 16.51
CA THR A 308 -13.71 8.10 16.76
C THR A 308 -13.72 9.05 15.57
N TRP A 309 -13.76 8.49 14.35
CA TRP A 309 -13.62 9.22 13.09
C TRP A 309 -14.83 8.95 12.18
N PRO A 310 -15.94 9.68 12.35
CA PRO A 310 -17.19 9.36 11.66
C PRO A 310 -17.11 9.39 10.14
N HIS A 311 -16.15 10.11 9.54
CA HIS A 311 -15.96 10.15 8.08
C HIS A 311 -15.43 8.81 7.51
N ILE A 312 -14.99 7.89 8.37
CA ILE A 312 -14.65 6.51 8.02
C ILE A 312 -15.92 5.66 7.87
N THR A 313 -17.05 6.08 8.45
CA THR A 313 -18.32 5.38 8.33
C THR A 313 -18.70 5.21 6.86
N GLY A 314 -18.98 3.97 6.45
CA GLY A 314 -19.31 3.64 5.07
C GLY A 314 -18.12 3.24 4.20
N LYS A 315 -16.87 3.44 4.66
CA LYS A 315 -15.66 2.93 3.97
C LYS A 315 -15.46 1.41 4.06
N SER A 316 -16.33 0.70 4.78
CA SER A 316 -16.39 -0.77 4.82
C SER A 316 -17.48 -1.36 3.93
N ARG A 317 -18.37 -0.55 3.33
CA ARG A 317 -19.52 -1.08 2.57
C ARG A 317 -19.18 -1.23 1.10
N GLN A 318 -18.55 -2.34 0.71
CA GLN A 318 -18.42 -2.70 -0.70
C GLN A 318 -19.72 -3.34 -1.21
N GLY A 319 -20.27 -2.77 -2.28
CA GLY A 319 -21.43 -3.33 -3.00
C GLY A 319 -21.00 -4.14 -4.22
N GLY A 320 -21.52 -5.36 -4.35
CA GLY A 320 -21.34 -6.22 -5.52
C GLY A 320 -22.06 -7.56 -5.34
N VAL A 321 -22.36 -8.21 -6.46
CA VAL A 321 -22.96 -9.55 -6.49
C VAL A 321 -21.96 -10.49 -7.16
N ALA A 322 -21.72 -11.65 -6.56
CA ALA A 322 -20.86 -12.69 -7.11
C ALA A 322 -21.70 -13.88 -7.57
N GLU A 323 -21.42 -14.35 -8.79
CA GLU A 323 -21.93 -15.59 -9.34
C GLU A 323 -20.72 -16.49 -9.66
N GLY A 324 -20.41 -17.41 -8.74
CA GLY A 324 -19.19 -18.20 -8.79
C GLY A 324 -17.93 -17.31 -8.71
N VAL A 325 -17.06 -17.41 -9.70
CA VAL A 325 -15.77 -16.67 -9.78
C VAL A 325 -15.91 -15.30 -10.45
N THR A 326 -17.12 -14.99 -10.92
CA THR A 326 -17.42 -13.76 -11.62
C THR A 326 -18.08 -12.79 -10.65
N THR A 327 -17.45 -11.65 -10.42
CA THR A 327 -17.98 -10.60 -9.55
C THR A 327 -18.43 -9.42 -10.41
N THR A 328 -19.67 -9.00 -10.21
CA THR A 328 -20.24 -7.81 -10.83
C THR A 328 -20.37 -6.72 -9.77
N PHE A 329 -19.81 -5.55 -10.05
CA PHE A 329 -19.78 -4.43 -9.12
C PHE A 329 -19.83 -3.09 -9.84
N ARG A 330 -20.22 -2.03 -9.11
CA ARG A 330 -20.20 -0.66 -9.64
C ARG A 330 -18.81 -0.06 -9.48
N PRO A 331 -18.12 0.33 -10.57
CA PRO A 331 -16.82 1.01 -10.50
C PRO A 331 -16.83 2.24 -9.61
N SER A 332 -17.94 2.98 -9.56
CA SER A 332 -18.10 4.16 -8.69
C SER A 332 -17.93 3.84 -7.21
N THR A 333 -18.29 2.64 -6.77
CA THR A 333 -18.12 2.20 -5.37
C THR A 333 -16.64 2.03 -5.03
N PHE A 334 -15.85 1.44 -5.94
CA PHE A 334 -14.41 1.32 -5.75
C PHE A 334 -13.73 2.67 -5.74
N TRP A 335 -14.13 3.58 -6.64
CA TRP A 335 -13.59 4.94 -6.63
C TRP A 335 -13.88 5.66 -5.32
N LYS A 336 -15.09 5.58 -4.75
CA LYS A 336 -15.40 6.17 -3.44
C LYS A 336 -14.51 5.66 -2.29
N LEU A 337 -14.02 4.42 -2.40
CA LEU A 337 -13.21 3.77 -1.36
C LEU A 337 -11.71 4.03 -1.55
N LEU A 338 -11.24 4.02 -2.79
CA LEU A 338 -9.86 4.32 -3.18
C LEU A 338 -9.56 5.82 -3.14
N ASP A 339 -10.59 6.65 -3.29
CA ASP A 339 -10.46 8.09 -3.25
C ASP A 339 -10.58 8.58 -1.79
N PRO A 340 -9.51 9.13 -1.21
CA PRO A 340 -9.60 9.71 0.11
C PRO A 340 -10.26 11.09 0.08
N LEU A 341 -10.68 11.59 -1.09
CA LEU A 341 -11.40 12.86 -1.19
C LEU A 341 -12.62 12.85 -0.29
N ILE A 342 -12.52 13.75 0.67
CA ILE A 342 -13.52 13.96 1.68
C ILE A 342 -14.74 14.72 1.07
N LEU A 343 -14.59 15.26 -0.14
CA LEU A 343 -15.58 16.11 -0.83
C LEU A 343 -16.67 15.35 -1.59
N GLU A 344 -16.56 14.03 -1.79
CA GLU A 344 -17.52 13.29 -2.63
C GLU A 344 -18.95 13.25 -2.05
N ASN A 345 -19.10 13.56 -0.76
CA ASN A 345 -20.41 13.65 -0.10
C ASN A 345 -21.23 14.89 -0.50
N ILE A 346 -20.70 15.80 -1.34
CA ILE A 346 -21.40 17.04 -1.73
C ILE A 346 -22.21 16.87 -3.03
N ALA A 347 -21.81 15.95 -3.91
CA ALA A 347 -22.45 15.80 -5.22
C ALA A 347 -23.68 14.87 -5.22
N ASP A 348 -23.71 13.85 -4.34
CA ASP A 348 -24.82 12.91 -4.27
C ASP A 348 -26.04 13.46 -3.51
N ASP A 349 -25.85 14.45 -2.62
CA ASP A 349 -26.93 14.96 -1.75
C ASP A 349 -27.71 16.17 -2.34
N GLN A 350 -27.30 16.68 -3.51
CA GLN A 350 -27.96 17.83 -4.17
C GLN A 350 -28.61 17.51 -5.52
N SER A 351 -28.52 16.29 -6.05
CA SER A 351 -29.12 15.92 -7.34
C SER A 351 -30.47 15.23 -7.22
N GLY A 352 -31.38 15.88 -6.48
CA GLY A 352 -32.82 15.70 -6.62
C GLY A 352 -33.41 16.59 -7.71
N HIS A 353 -32.75 16.75 -8.86
CA HIS A 353 -33.38 17.23 -10.09
C HIS A 353 -32.43 17.16 -11.30
N ASP A 354 -33.02 16.83 -12.44
CA ASP A 354 -32.46 16.75 -13.78
C ASP A 354 -31.32 17.74 -14.09
N SER A 355 -30.15 17.21 -14.44
CA SER A 355 -29.28 17.90 -15.40
C SER A 355 -28.39 16.93 -16.16
N ASN A 356 -28.60 16.93 -17.47
CA ASN A 356 -27.88 16.21 -18.48
C ASN A 356 -26.49 16.87 -18.65
N SER A 357 -25.41 16.28 -18.11
CA SER A 357 -24.08 16.17 -18.78
C SER A 357 -22.93 15.70 -17.87
N ARG A 358 -22.10 14.80 -18.44
CA ARG A 358 -20.67 14.54 -18.16
C ARG A 358 -20.23 13.56 -17.05
N ALA A 359 -21.08 12.62 -16.64
CA ALA A 359 -20.59 11.31 -16.22
C ALA A 359 -21.14 10.28 -17.21
N SER A 360 -20.28 9.58 -17.96
CA SER A 360 -20.73 8.33 -18.59
C SER A 360 -21.25 7.44 -17.46
N PRO A 361 -22.47 6.88 -17.54
CA PRO A 361 -22.87 5.86 -16.61
C PRO A 361 -22.01 4.65 -16.94
N MET A 362 -20.90 4.50 -16.22
CA MET A 362 -20.16 3.24 -16.26
C MET A 362 -21.14 2.22 -15.69
N GLY A 363 -21.72 1.41 -16.57
CA GLY A 363 -22.57 0.29 -16.16
C GLY A 363 -21.79 -0.63 -15.21
N ASP A 364 -22.49 -1.59 -14.61
CA ASP A 364 -21.84 -2.55 -13.73
C ASP A 364 -20.67 -3.22 -14.47
N ALA A 365 -19.51 -3.28 -13.81
CA ALA A 365 -18.32 -3.91 -14.34
C ALA A 365 -18.28 -5.35 -13.85
N THR A 366 -18.01 -6.25 -14.78
CA THR A 366 -17.84 -7.68 -14.49
C THR A 366 -16.36 -8.04 -14.55
N LEU A 367 -15.85 -8.60 -13.46
CA LEU A 367 -14.49 -9.09 -13.35
C LEU A 367 -14.50 -10.58 -12.99
N ARG A 368 -13.78 -11.39 -13.77
CA ARG A 368 -13.47 -12.76 -13.39
C ARG A 368 -12.22 -12.74 -12.53
N ILE A 369 -12.34 -13.15 -11.28
CA ILE A 369 -11.27 -12.99 -10.29
C ILE A 369 -10.42 -14.26 -10.24
N THR A 370 -9.17 -14.15 -10.66
CA THR A 370 -8.21 -15.26 -10.67
C THR A 370 -6.97 -14.87 -9.90
N THR A 371 -6.48 -15.76 -9.04
CA THR A 371 -5.18 -15.61 -8.37
C THR A 371 -4.00 -15.89 -9.31
N HIS A 372 -4.23 -16.71 -10.34
CA HIS A 372 -3.24 -17.08 -11.33
C HIS A 372 -3.74 -16.76 -12.75
N ILE A 373 -3.00 -15.88 -13.42
CA ILE A 373 -3.15 -15.51 -14.83
C ILE A 373 -2.22 -16.34 -15.70
N LEU A 374 -1.04 -16.69 -15.18
CA LEU A 374 -0.12 -17.61 -15.86
C LEU A 374 -0.47 -19.06 -15.52
N HIS A 375 -0.10 -19.98 -16.40
CA HIS A 375 -0.25 -21.40 -16.10
C HIS A 375 0.83 -21.79 -15.08
N PRO A 376 0.49 -22.50 -13.99
CA PRO A 376 1.49 -23.06 -13.09
C PRO A 376 2.48 -23.91 -13.88
N VAL A 377 3.76 -23.84 -13.52
CA VAL A 377 4.76 -24.79 -14.00
C VAL A 377 4.59 -26.04 -13.16
N ASP A 378 3.60 -26.87 -13.48
CA ASP A 378 3.48 -28.18 -12.84
C ASP A 378 4.57 -29.10 -13.38
N GLU A 379 5.67 -29.24 -12.64
CA GLU A 379 6.48 -30.45 -12.68
C GLU A 379 5.72 -31.53 -11.88
N HIS A 380 4.77 -32.21 -12.53
CA HIS A 380 4.50 -33.65 -12.38
C HIS A 380 3.21 -34.04 -13.10
N THR A 381 3.34 -35.08 -13.93
CA THR A 381 2.30 -35.96 -14.50
C THR A 381 1.35 -35.36 -15.54
N SER A 382 1.83 -35.40 -16.79
CA SER A 382 1.03 -36.01 -17.85
C SER A 382 1.89 -37.00 -18.62
N THR A 383 1.73 -38.28 -18.31
CA THR A 383 1.98 -39.38 -19.24
C THR A 383 1.27 -39.04 -20.57
N PRO A 384 1.98 -38.97 -21.71
CA PRO A 384 1.32 -38.75 -22.98
C PRO A 384 0.61 -40.04 -23.38
N THR A 385 -0.73 -40.00 -23.36
CA THR A 385 -1.54 -40.98 -24.09
C THR A 385 -1.22 -40.84 -25.58
N SER A 386 -1.01 -41.99 -26.20
CA SER A 386 -0.55 -42.21 -27.57
C SER A 386 -1.14 -41.27 -28.62
N ALA A 387 -0.25 -40.56 -29.34
CA ALA A 387 -0.48 -40.16 -30.72
C ALA A 387 0.86 -40.24 -31.47
N THR A 388 1.01 -41.33 -32.20
CA THR A 388 1.99 -41.56 -33.26
C THR A 388 2.03 -40.36 -34.21
N THR A 389 3.22 -39.88 -34.59
CA THR A 389 3.68 -39.68 -35.99
C THR A 389 4.89 -38.73 -36.07
N ASN A 390 6.00 -39.31 -36.52
CA ASN A 390 7.14 -38.76 -37.28
C ASN A 390 7.89 -37.51 -36.79
N ARG A 391 9.08 -37.77 -36.24
CA ARG A 391 10.25 -36.90 -36.24
C ARG A 391 10.86 -36.85 -37.66
N PRO A 392 11.57 -35.77 -38.00
CA PRO A 392 12.89 -35.96 -38.58
C PRO A 392 13.97 -35.28 -37.72
N ALA A 393 15.08 -35.99 -37.61
CA ALA A 393 16.30 -35.55 -36.97
C ALA A 393 16.99 -34.44 -37.80
N LEU A 394 17.70 -33.55 -37.12
CA LEU A 394 18.86 -32.89 -37.70
C LEU A 394 20.02 -32.97 -36.68
N THR A 395 21.15 -33.46 -37.15
CA THR A 395 22.40 -33.70 -36.45
C THR A 395 23.42 -32.60 -36.75
N SER A 396 24.21 -32.25 -35.71
CA SER A 396 25.57 -31.65 -35.69
C SER A 396 25.75 -30.26 -36.34
N THR A 397 26.54 -29.33 -35.80
CA THR A 397 27.97 -29.45 -35.42
C THR A 397 28.41 -28.42 -34.37
N ASP A 398 29.50 -28.79 -33.67
CA ASP A 398 30.28 -28.05 -32.67
C ASP A 398 30.71 -26.61 -33.07
N GLU A 399 30.87 -25.69 -32.11
CA GLU A 399 32.16 -25.36 -31.44
C GLU A 399 31.99 -24.16 -30.47
N ASP A 400 32.47 -24.36 -29.24
CA ASP A 400 32.97 -23.39 -28.24
C ASP A 400 32.21 -22.09 -27.94
N GLU A 401 31.34 -22.15 -26.92
CA GLU A 401 31.06 -21.01 -26.03
C GLU A 401 31.14 -21.47 -24.56
N GLU A 402 31.90 -20.71 -23.76
CA GLU A 402 32.18 -20.95 -22.35
C GLU A 402 30.93 -21.30 -21.53
N ARG A 403 30.85 -22.56 -21.11
CA ARG A 403 29.85 -23.04 -20.15
C ARG A 403 30.11 -22.46 -18.76
N LEU A 404 29.58 -21.28 -18.49
CA LEU A 404 29.23 -20.88 -17.13
C LEU A 404 28.00 -21.70 -16.71
N CYS A 405 28.24 -22.75 -15.92
CA CYS A 405 27.19 -23.63 -15.42
C CYS A 405 26.28 -22.84 -14.46
N PHE A 406 25.00 -22.66 -14.85
CA PHE A 406 23.98 -21.95 -14.06
C PHE A 406 23.79 -22.55 -12.65
N ASN A 407 24.25 -23.78 -12.42
CA ASN A 407 24.20 -24.46 -11.13
C ASN A 407 25.20 -23.92 -10.11
N ASP A 408 26.28 -23.25 -10.52
CA ASP A 408 27.23 -22.62 -9.58
C ASP A 408 26.72 -21.28 -9.02
N LEU A 409 25.68 -20.70 -9.65
CA LEU A 409 25.11 -19.41 -9.24
C LEU A 409 24.00 -19.58 -8.17
N LEU A 410 23.36 -20.75 -8.14
CA LEU A 410 22.26 -21.06 -7.21
C LEU A 410 22.72 -21.78 -5.94
N SER A 411 23.93 -22.35 -5.92
CA SER A 411 24.55 -22.91 -4.72
C SER A 411 25.00 -21.83 -3.70
N LEU A 412 24.93 -20.55 -4.08
CA LEU A 412 25.14 -19.40 -3.17
C LEU A 412 23.86 -18.90 -2.47
N TYR A 413 22.67 -19.37 -2.86
CA TYR A 413 21.39 -18.82 -2.37
C TYR A 413 20.42 -19.86 -1.80
N ALA A 414 20.87 -21.08 -1.56
CA ALA A 414 20.03 -22.13 -0.98
C ALA A 414 20.72 -22.81 0.21
N SER A 415 20.53 -22.26 1.42
CA SER A 415 20.47 -23.11 2.62
C SER A 415 19.00 -23.49 2.84
N SER A 416 18.73 -24.76 2.58
CA SER A 416 17.49 -25.45 2.90
C SER A 416 17.32 -25.52 4.42
N THR A 417 16.34 -24.80 4.98
CA THR A 417 15.39 -25.27 6.01
C THR A 417 14.46 -24.12 6.43
N ASP A 418 13.17 -24.28 6.12
CA ASP A 418 11.97 -23.79 6.85
C ASP A 418 10.84 -23.35 5.90
N LEU A 419 10.21 -24.35 5.29
CA LEU A 419 8.92 -24.25 4.60
C LEU A 419 7.89 -25.19 5.27
N SER A 420 7.84 -25.20 6.59
CA SER A 420 6.92 -26.06 7.36
C SER A 420 5.47 -25.54 7.44
N TRP A 421 5.11 -24.46 6.73
CA TRP A 421 3.77 -23.86 6.79
C TRP A 421 2.90 -24.13 5.55
N LEU A 422 3.16 -25.21 4.80
CA LEU A 422 2.45 -25.53 3.56
C LEU A 422 1.76 -26.92 3.53
N GLN A 423 1.43 -27.52 4.67
CA GLN A 423 0.60 -28.75 4.67
C GLN A 423 -0.82 -28.51 5.22
N PRO A 424 -1.87 -29.04 4.54
CA PRO A 424 -3.23 -29.02 5.05
C PRO A 424 -3.48 -30.17 6.03
N ASP A 425 -3.90 -29.83 7.24
CA ASP A 425 -4.39 -30.79 8.24
C ASP A 425 -5.71 -31.43 7.78
N ASN A 426 -5.69 -32.75 7.55
CA ASN A 426 -6.90 -33.59 7.51
C ASN A 426 -7.03 -34.32 8.85
N GLY A 427 -8.07 -34.01 9.61
CA GLY A 427 -8.38 -34.66 10.89
C GLY A 427 -9.16 -35.98 10.78
N PHE A 428 -9.28 -36.62 11.95
CA PHE A 428 -10.06 -37.82 12.36
C PHE A 428 -9.36 -39.19 12.17
N SER A 429 -9.26 -40.10 13.15
CA SER A 429 -10.05 -40.38 14.38
C SER A 429 -9.21 -41.08 15.47
N ALA A 430 -9.67 -40.98 16.73
CA ALA A 430 -9.33 -41.87 17.88
C ALA A 430 -9.87 -43.31 17.67
N PRO A 431 -9.82 -44.28 18.63
CA PRO A 431 -9.21 -44.31 19.99
C PRO A 431 -8.42 -45.61 20.32
N LEU A 432 -7.76 -45.68 21.49
CA LEU A 432 -7.95 -46.72 22.54
C LEU A 432 -6.76 -46.86 23.50
N ALA A 433 -7.15 -47.13 24.76
CA ALA A 433 -6.41 -47.59 25.95
C ALA A 433 -5.77 -46.51 26.82
#